data_AF-A0A1V5AAH1-F1
#
_entry.id   AF-A0A1V5AAH1-F1
#
_cell.length_a   1.000
_cell.length_b   1.000
_cell.length_c   1.000
_cell.angle_alpha   90.00
_cell.angle_beta   90.00
_cell.angle_gamma   90.00
#
_symmetry.space_group_name_H-M   'P 1'
#
loop_
_entity.id
_entity.type
_entity.pdbx_description
1 polymer ?
#
loop_
_entity_poly.entity_id
_entity_poly.type
_entity_poly.pdbx_seq_one_letter_code
_entity_poly.pdbx_strand_id
1 'polypeptide(L)'
;MEQSPREGKQSLFRKGVIIPIFYQVLVSMIFVAMIPVILLLVVSMGGTESFIGTIGTSATVLILTIGTILVVFMWSYFVAHHVTQPIVELSSIATRISRGYVPEGEIEVRSNDEIGELVIAFNKMVNTYRILDTLAKEEAETEQ
;
A
#
# COMPACT_ATOMS: atom_id res chain seq x y z
N MET A 1 26.01 47.39 5.60
CA MET A 1 24.55 47.20 5.75
C MET A 1 24.16 46.13 4.75
N GLU A 2 24.60 44.91 5.00
CA GLU A 2 23.88 43.88 5.78
C GLU A 2 22.92 43.13 4.85
N GLN A 3 23.37 41.92 4.52
CA GLN A 3 22.64 40.92 3.75
C GLN A 3 21.42 40.49 4.57
N SER A 4 20.23 40.56 3.98
CA SER A 4 19.09 39.79 4.46
C SER A 4 19.03 38.51 3.61
N PRO A 5 19.25 37.31 4.18
CA PRO A 5 18.99 36.07 3.48
C PRO A 5 17.49 35.97 3.29
N ARG A 6 17.05 35.67 2.06
CA ARG A 6 15.67 35.24 1.82
C ARG A 6 15.51 33.91 2.52
N GLU A 7 14.83 33.94 3.66
CA GLU A 7 14.42 32.76 4.41
C GLU A 7 13.84 31.74 3.44
N GLY A 8 14.46 30.57 3.42
CA GLY A 8 13.91 29.41 2.76
C GLY A 8 12.50 29.23 3.27
N LYS A 9 11.54 29.28 2.35
CA LYS A 9 10.21 28.70 2.56
C LYS A 9 10.43 27.21 2.77
N GLN A 10 10.77 26.85 4.00
CA GLN A 10 10.57 25.52 4.52
C GLN A 10 9.08 25.29 4.38
N SER A 11 8.69 24.57 3.34
CA SER A 11 7.38 23.96 3.28
C SER A 11 7.32 23.03 4.48
N LEU A 12 6.79 23.54 5.58
CA LEU A 12 6.28 22.79 6.71
C LEU A 12 5.32 21.78 6.11
N PHE A 13 5.87 20.61 5.79
CA PHE A 13 5.12 19.43 5.40
C PHE A 13 4.20 19.19 6.58
N ARG A 14 2.93 19.54 6.38
CA ARG A 14 1.87 19.35 7.34
C ARG A 14 1.94 17.87 7.69
N LYS A 15 2.43 17.55 8.89
CA LYS A 15 2.35 16.21 9.48
C LYS A 15 0.87 15.95 9.76
N GLY A 16 0.09 15.78 8.69
CA GLY A 16 -1.19 15.10 8.75
C GLY A 16 -0.91 13.72 9.31
N VAL A 17 -1.80 13.21 10.14
CA VAL A 17 -1.69 11.85 10.64
C VAL A 17 -1.80 10.90 9.44
N ILE A 18 -0.66 10.46 8.92
CA ILE A 18 -0.59 9.42 7.89
C ILE A 18 -0.99 8.13 8.59
N ILE A 19 -2.12 7.55 8.20
CA ILE A 19 -2.64 6.34 8.81
C ILE A 19 -2.00 5.16 8.09
N PRO A 20 -1.31 4.25 8.79
CA PRO A 20 -0.63 3.18 8.12
C PRO A 20 -1.56 2.21 7.42
N ILE A 21 -1.27 1.90 6.15
CA ILE A 21 -2.06 0.95 5.36
C ILE A 21 -2.06 -0.43 6.03
N PHE A 22 -0.95 -0.78 6.69
CA PHE A 22 -0.87 -2.01 7.46
C PHE A 22 -1.93 -2.09 8.56
N TYR A 23 -2.18 -0.99 9.30
CA TYR A 23 -3.25 -0.99 10.32
C TYR A 23 -4.63 -1.08 9.68
N GLN A 24 -4.85 -0.45 8.53
CA GLN A 24 -6.13 -0.56 7.82
C GLN A 24 -6.37 -2.01 7.36
N VAL A 25 -5.35 -2.68 6.84
CA VAL A 25 -5.42 -4.09 6.42
C VAL A 25 -5.58 -5.05 7.59
N LEU A 26 -4.87 -4.82 8.69
CA LEU A 26 -4.97 -5.68 9.86
C LEU A 26 -6.34 -5.56 10.53
N VAL A 27 -6.85 -4.33 10.70
CA VAL A 27 -8.17 -4.08 11.29
C VAL A 27 -9.30 -4.65 10.43
N SER A 28 -9.22 -4.49 9.11
CA SER A 28 -10.21 -5.08 8.21
C SER A 28 -10.15 -6.60 8.19
N MET A 29 -8.96 -7.22 8.25
CA MET A 29 -8.84 -8.67 8.37
C MET A 29 -9.49 -9.20 9.65
N ILE A 30 -9.31 -8.51 10.78
CA ILE A 30 -10.01 -8.84 12.03
C ILE A 30 -11.52 -8.71 11.81
N PHE A 31 -11.99 -7.62 11.20
CA PHE A 31 -13.41 -7.42 10.97
C PHE A 31 -14.02 -8.52 10.08
N VAL A 32 -13.36 -8.85 8.97
CA VAL A 32 -13.76 -9.93 8.06
C VAL A 32 -13.76 -11.29 8.75
N ALA A 33 -12.78 -11.58 9.61
CA ALA A 33 -12.72 -12.82 10.38
C ALA A 33 -13.80 -12.90 11.47
N MET A 34 -14.18 -11.77 12.06
CA MET A 34 -15.17 -11.70 13.14
C MET A 34 -16.62 -11.76 12.64
N ILE A 35 -16.91 -11.27 11.43
CA ILE A 35 -18.25 -11.33 10.82
C ILE A 35 -18.88 -12.74 10.90
N PRO A 36 -18.25 -13.82 10.38
CA PRO A 36 -18.85 -15.15 10.41
C PRO A 36 -19.03 -15.69 11.84
N VAL A 37 -18.12 -15.37 12.76
CA VAL A 37 -18.21 -15.79 14.17
C VAL A 37 -19.39 -15.12 14.87
N ILE A 38 -19.53 -13.80 14.71
CA ILE A 38 -20.65 -13.03 15.26
C ILE A 38 -21.96 -13.55 14.68
N LEU A 39 -21.99 -13.82 13.38
CA LEU A 39 -23.19 -14.29 12.71
C LEU A 39 -23.61 -15.68 13.22
N LEU A 40 -22.67 -16.61 13.37
CA LEU A 40 -22.92 -17.91 13.98
C LEU A 40 -23.49 -17.76 15.40
N LEU A 41 -22.94 -16.85 16.19
CA LEU A 41 -23.43 -16.57 17.54
C LEU A 41 -24.87 -16.05 17.53
N VAL A 42 -25.22 -15.13 16.63
CA VAL A 42 -26.59 -14.61 16.48
C VAL A 42 -27.56 -15.72 16.07
N VAL A 43 -27.15 -16.60 15.14
CA VAL A 43 -27.96 -17.76 14.71
C VAL A 43 -28.17 -18.73 15.87
N SER A 44 -27.13 -18.99 16.67
CA SER A 44 -27.22 -19.85 17.86
C SER A 44 -28.18 -19.31 18.92
N MET A 45 -28.26 -17.98 19.07
CA MET A 45 -29.17 -17.31 20.01
C MET A 45 -30.62 -17.21 19.51
N GLY A 46 -30.96 -17.75 18.33
CA GLY A 46 -32.30 -17.61 17.75
C GLY A 46 -32.65 -16.17 17.35
N GLY A 47 -31.65 -15.32 17.11
CA GLY A 47 -31.87 -13.92 16.72
C GLY A 47 -32.37 -13.75 15.27
N THR A 48 -32.37 -14.83 14.49
CA THR A 48 -32.65 -14.84 13.05
C THR A 48 -33.92 -15.60 12.66
N GLU A 49 -34.75 -16.00 13.63
CA GLU A 49 -35.96 -16.81 13.42
C GLU A 49 -36.90 -16.24 12.34
N SER A 50 -37.04 -14.91 12.26
CA SER A 50 -37.86 -14.24 11.24
C SER A 50 -37.32 -14.41 9.81
N PHE A 51 -35.99 -14.33 9.64
CA PHE A 51 -35.33 -14.56 8.36
C PHE A 51 -35.33 -16.05 8.03
N ILE A 52 -34.88 -16.90 8.97
CA ILE A 52 -34.80 -18.35 8.80
C ILE A 52 -36.17 -18.95 8.46
N GLY A 53 -37.25 -18.49 9.10
CA GLY A 53 -38.61 -18.94 8.82
C GLY A 53 -39.11 -18.59 7.42
N THR A 54 -38.54 -17.57 6.78
CA THR A 54 -38.96 -17.09 5.44
C THR A 54 -38.13 -17.73 4.31
N ILE A 55 -36.82 -17.86 4.49
CA ILE A 55 -35.88 -18.34 3.44
C ILE A 55 -35.36 -19.77 3.68
N GLY A 56 -35.52 -20.30 4.90
CA GLY A 56 -34.97 -21.59 5.31
C GLY A 56 -33.53 -21.50 5.81
N THR A 57 -33.19 -22.38 6.76
CA THR A 57 -31.86 -22.46 7.40
C THR A 57 -30.74 -22.69 6.37
N SER A 58 -30.90 -23.68 5.50
CA SER A 58 -29.89 -24.07 4.50
C SER A 58 -29.59 -22.95 3.50
N ALA A 59 -30.62 -22.25 3.00
CA ALA A 59 -30.42 -21.15 2.05
C ALA A 59 -29.75 -19.95 2.72
N THR A 60 -30.13 -19.64 3.97
CA THR A 60 -29.52 -18.56 4.76
C THR A 60 -28.02 -18.81 4.95
N VAL A 61 -27.63 -20.01 5.40
CA VAL A 61 -26.22 -20.39 5.56
C VAL A 61 -25.47 -20.29 4.23
N LEU A 62 -26.07 -20.74 3.13
CA LEU A 62 -25.44 -20.68 1.80
C LEU A 62 -25.19 -19.24 1.33
N ILE A 63 -26.17 -18.34 1.48
CA ILE A 63 -26.03 -16.92 1.11
C ILE A 63 -24.91 -16.26 1.90
N LEU A 64 -24.82 -16.54 3.19
CA LEU A 64 -23.78 -15.98 4.06
C LEU A 64 -22.39 -16.49 3.73
N THR A 65 -22.26 -17.79 3.42
CA THR A 65 -21.01 -18.37 2.96
C THR A 65 -20.55 -17.71 1.66
N ILE A 66 -21.44 -17.57 0.68
CA ILE A 66 -21.11 -16.91 -0.59
C ILE A 66 -20.74 -15.45 -0.37
N GLY A 67 -21.50 -14.71 0.46
CA GLY A 67 -21.20 -13.32 0.80
C GLY A 67 -19.82 -13.16 1.44
N THR A 68 -19.46 -14.06 2.36
CA THR A 68 -18.14 -14.07 3.01
C THR A 68 -17.02 -14.31 2.00
N ILE A 69 -17.19 -15.29 1.11
CA ILE A 69 -16.23 -15.58 0.04
C ILE A 69 -16.00 -14.35 -0.85
N LEU A 70 -17.07 -13.66 -1.26
CA LEU A 70 -16.98 -12.45 -2.08
C LEU A 70 -16.20 -11.32 -1.37
N VAL A 71 -16.46 -11.10 -0.08
CA VAL A 71 -15.72 -10.11 0.72
C VAL A 71 -14.24 -10.46 0.81
N VAL A 72 -13.91 -11.74 1.02
CA VAL A 72 -12.51 -12.20 1.05
C VAL A 72 -11.81 -11.98 -0.29
N PHE A 73 -12.47 -12.31 -1.41
CA PHE A 73 -11.89 -12.06 -2.74
C PHE A 73 -11.67 -10.57 -3.01
N MET A 74 -12.66 -9.73 -2.69
CA MET A 74 -12.54 -8.28 -2.84
C MET A 74 -11.38 -7.73 -1.99
N TRP A 75 -11.24 -8.21 -0.75
CA TRP A 75 -10.16 -7.81 0.15
C TRP A 75 -8.78 -8.26 -0.35
N SER A 76 -8.67 -9.50 -0.83
CA SER A 76 -7.43 -10.04 -1.39
C SER A 76 -6.99 -9.24 -2.62
N TYR A 77 -7.93 -8.89 -3.50
CA TYR A 77 -7.66 -8.05 -4.66
C TYR A 77 -7.14 -6.65 -4.25
N PHE A 78 -7.75 -6.03 -3.23
CA PHE A 78 -7.30 -4.75 -2.69
C PHE A 78 -5.85 -4.80 -2.20
N VAL A 79 -5.50 -5.80 -1.37
CA VAL A 79 -4.13 -5.96 -0.87
C VAL A 79 -3.13 -6.20 -2.01
N ALA A 80 -3.51 -7.03 -2.98
CA ALA A 80 -2.65 -7.32 -4.13
C ALA A 80 -2.31 -6.06 -4.94
N HIS A 81 -3.29 -5.18 -5.20
CA HIS A 81 -3.09 -3.96 -5.98
C HIS A 81 -2.42 -2.83 -5.20
N HIS A 82 -2.79 -2.61 -3.93
CA HIS A 82 -2.34 -1.45 -3.16
C HIS A 82 -1.05 -1.70 -2.37
N VAL A 83 -0.70 -2.96 -2.11
CA VAL A 83 0.48 -3.31 -1.30
C VAL A 83 1.44 -4.18 -2.10
N THR A 84 0.99 -5.35 -2.55
CA THR A 84 1.89 -6.36 -3.14
C THR A 84 2.49 -5.90 -4.47
N GLN A 85 1.68 -5.36 -5.38
CA GLN A 85 2.16 -4.90 -6.69
C GLN A 85 3.23 -3.80 -6.59
N PRO A 86 3.02 -2.69 -5.86
CA PRO A 86 4.06 -1.68 -5.67
C PRO A 86 5.37 -2.23 -5.08
N ILE A 87 5.28 -3.13 -4.10
CA ILE A 87 6.46 -3.74 -3.47
C ILE A 87 7.23 -4.61 -4.48
N VAL A 88 6.52 -5.42 -5.27
CA VAL A 88 7.15 -6.28 -6.30
C VAL A 88 7.77 -5.43 -7.41
N GLU A 89 7.13 -4.35 -7.82
CA GLU A 89 7.66 -3.40 -8.80
C GLU A 89 8.96 -2.75 -8.30
N LEU A 90 8.96 -2.22 -7.08
CA LEU A 90 10.16 -1.65 -6.44
C LEU A 90 11.30 -2.67 -6.36
N SER A 91 10.99 -3.92 -5.96
CA SER A 91 11.97 -5.01 -5.88
C SER A 91 12.57 -5.35 -7.26
N SER A 92 11.75 -5.36 -8.30
CA SER A 92 12.20 -5.60 -9.68
C SER A 92 13.15 -4.50 -10.14
N ILE A 93 12.79 -3.24 -9.90
CA ILE A 93 13.61 -2.08 -10.27
C ILE A 93 14.93 -2.08 -9.49
N ALA A 94 14.91 -2.36 -8.19
CA ALA A 94 16.10 -2.49 -7.37
C ALA A 94 17.07 -3.55 -7.92
N THR A 95 16.53 -4.70 -8.35
CA THR A 95 17.32 -5.79 -8.96
C THR A 95 17.93 -5.39 -10.30
N ARG A 96 17.24 -4.54 -11.07
CA ARG A 96 17.79 -3.99 -12.32
C ARG A 96 18.92 -3.00 -12.06
N ILE A 97 18.74 -2.11 -11.08
CA ILE A 97 19.75 -1.14 -10.66
C ILE A 97 21.01 -1.86 -10.16
N SER A 98 20.87 -2.93 -9.38
CA SER A 98 22.02 -3.71 -8.90
C SER A 98 22.83 -4.39 -10.01
N ARG A 99 22.28 -4.47 -11.23
CA ARG A 99 22.94 -5.00 -12.43
C ARG A 99 23.45 -3.88 -13.36
N GLY A 100 23.41 -2.63 -12.92
CA GLY A 100 23.83 -1.46 -13.70
C GLY A 100 22.75 -0.86 -14.60
N TYR A 101 21.50 -1.37 -14.56
CA TYR A 101 20.40 -0.81 -15.36
C TYR A 101 19.59 0.16 -14.53
N VAL A 102 19.86 1.46 -14.69
CA VAL A 102 19.11 2.52 -14.03
C VAL A 102 17.97 2.96 -14.97
N PRO A 103 16.69 2.85 -14.58
CA PRO A 103 15.61 3.41 -15.38
C PRO A 103 15.78 4.94 -15.53
N GLU A 104 15.25 5.55 -16.57
CA GLU A 104 15.33 7.02 -16.76
C GLU A 104 14.22 7.78 -16.01
N GLY A 105 13.08 7.15 -15.76
CA GLY A 105 11.92 7.75 -15.08
C GLY A 105 11.86 7.52 -13.57
N GLU A 106 11.02 8.29 -12.90
CA GLU A 106 10.61 8.05 -11.51
C GLU A 106 9.38 7.14 -11.45
N ILE A 107 9.25 6.39 -10.36
CA ILE A 107 8.06 5.59 -10.09
C ILE A 107 6.96 6.52 -9.59
N GLU A 108 5.76 6.41 -10.15
CA GLU A 108 4.61 7.22 -9.75
C GLU A 108 4.18 6.90 -8.30
N VAL A 109 4.01 7.94 -7.49
CA VAL A 109 3.49 7.81 -6.12
C VAL A 109 1.97 7.71 -6.18
N ARG A 110 1.44 6.50 -5.99
CA ARG A 110 -0.01 6.20 -6.10
C ARG A 110 -0.74 6.13 -4.76
N SER A 111 -0.03 6.16 -3.64
CA SER A 111 -0.62 6.08 -2.31
C SER A 111 -0.13 7.18 -1.38
N ASN A 112 -0.96 7.52 -0.39
CA ASN A 112 -0.68 8.51 0.64
C ASN A 112 -0.49 7.82 2.01
N ASP A 113 0.27 6.73 2.03
CA ASP A 113 0.58 5.86 3.17
C ASP A 113 2.08 5.47 3.15
N GLU A 114 2.47 4.44 3.91
CA GLU A 114 3.85 3.94 3.95
C GLU A 114 4.35 3.45 2.59
N ILE A 115 3.47 2.93 1.73
CA ILE A 115 3.84 2.49 0.40
C ILE A 115 4.17 3.72 -0.45
N GLY A 116 3.39 4.79 -0.31
CA GLY A 116 3.70 6.09 -0.91
C GLY A 116 5.03 6.66 -0.44
N GLU A 117 5.25 6.70 0.88
CA GLU A 117 6.53 7.15 1.45
C GLU A 117 7.71 6.28 1.01
N LEU A 118 7.52 4.97 0.90
CA LEU A 118 8.52 4.04 0.40
C LEU A 118 8.89 4.33 -1.05
N VAL A 119 7.90 4.59 -1.92
CA VAL A 119 8.15 4.97 -3.33
C VAL A 119 8.93 6.29 -3.39
N ILE A 120 8.57 7.28 -2.58
CA ILE A 120 9.28 8.57 -2.51
C ILE A 120 10.74 8.36 -2.09
N ALA A 121 10.98 7.61 -1.02
CA ALA A 121 12.31 7.30 -0.53
C ALA A 121 13.14 6.52 -1.57
N PHE A 122 12.50 5.57 -2.27
CA PHE A 122 13.11 4.80 -3.33
C PHE A 122 13.52 5.68 -4.52
N ASN A 123 12.63 6.54 -5.02
CA ASN A 123 12.95 7.47 -6.11
C ASN A 123 14.14 8.36 -5.76
N LYS A 124 14.22 8.85 -4.52
CA LYS A 124 15.37 9.64 -4.04
C LYS A 124 16.68 8.86 -4.08
N MET A 125 16.67 7.58 -3.69
CA MET A 125 17.83 6.69 -3.78
C MET A 125 18.28 6.50 -5.24
N VAL A 126 17.34 6.19 -6.14
CA VAL A 126 17.63 6.01 -7.57
C VAL A 126 18.21 7.29 -8.18
N ASN A 127 17.63 8.44 -7.86
CA ASN A 127 18.14 9.72 -8.36
C ASN A 127 19.55 10.03 -7.84
N THR A 128 19.84 9.72 -6.58
CA THR A 128 21.18 9.86 -6.00
C THR A 128 22.18 8.97 -6.75
N TYR A 129 21.80 7.73 -7.04
CA TYR A 129 22.65 6.81 -7.82
C TYR A 129 22.92 7.34 -9.24
N ARG A 130 21.91 7.91 -9.92
CA ARG A 130 22.10 8.52 -11.25
C ARG A 130 23.13 9.64 -11.23
N ILE A 131 23.03 10.53 -10.23
CA ILE A 131 23.98 11.64 -10.07
C ILE A 131 25.41 11.13 -9.87
N LEU A 132 25.59 10.09 -9.05
CA LEU A 132 26.90 9.49 -8.81
C LEU A 132 27.46 8.83 -10.08
N ASP A 133 26.63 8.13 -10.85
CA ASP A 133 27.03 7.50 -12.12
C ASP A 133 27.42 8.53 -13.18
N THR A 134 26.70 9.67 -13.27
CA THR A 134 27.06 10.75 -14.21
C THR A 134 28.38 11.40 -13.85
N LEU A 135 28.63 11.66 -12.55
CA LEU A 135 29.88 12.27 -12.09
C LEU A 135 31.09 11.36 -12.37
N ALA A 136 30.96 10.05 -12.12
CA ALA A 136 32.03 9.09 -12.39
C ALA A 136 32.39 9.01 -13.88
N LYS A 137 31.42 9.23 -14.78
CA LYS A 137 31.67 9.26 -16.24
C LYS A 137 32.37 10.55 -16.67
N GLU A 138 32.01 11.69 -16.10
CA GLU A 138 32.66 12.97 -16.38
C GLU A 138 34.15 12.97 -15.96
N GLU A 139 34.48 12.41 -14.79
CA GLU A 139 35.87 12.28 -14.33
C GLU A 139 36.72 11.45 -15.31
N ALA A 140 36.18 10.34 -15.81
CA ALA A 140 36.87 9.45 -16.74
C ALA A 140 37.13 10.08 -18.12
N GLU A 141 36.32 11.07 -18.54
CA GLU A 141 36.52 11.82 -19.78
C GLU A 141 37.52 12.97 -19.62
N THR A 142 37.61 13.58 -18.43
CA THR A 142 38.60 14.65 -18.16
C THR A 142 40.04 14.16 -18.00
N GLU A 143 40.26 12.87 -17.75
CA GLU A 143 41.61 12.27 -17.66
C GLU A 143 42.17 11.75 -19.00
N GLN A 144 41.42 11.86 -20.11
CA GLN A 144 41.85 11.50 -21.47
C GLN A 144 42.30 12.71 -22.29
#